data_AF-A0A384LLQ8-F1
#
_entry.id   AF-A0A384LLQ8-F1
#
_cell.length_a   1.000
_cell.length_b   1.000
_cell.length_c   1.000
_cell.angle_alpha   90.00
_cell.angle_beta   90.00
_cell.angle_gamma   90.00
#
_symmetry.space_group_name_H-M   'P 1'
#
loop_
_entity.id
_entity.type
_entity.pdbx_description
1 polymer ?
#
loop_
_entity_poly.entity_id
_entity_poly.type
_entity_poly.pdbx_seq_one_letter_code
_entity_poly.pdbx_strand_id
1 'polypeptide(L)'
;MAATAARRIALLLTVVTLLLVSLAPWGPIETRSFEHLSPVVYWGFNAFLILLGLGSFATAYRLWSGNTDALLVAVVAGVLYIAVYGLDLAGIFPTSPDAMPPLLFAIEVVDTALAVVLVVYSYWVWNRANPHRGRGETRTS
;
A
#
# COMPACT_ATOMS: atom_id res chain seq x y z
N MET A 1 -15.55 19.30 1.25
CA MET A 1 -15.29 18.15 2.15
C MET A 1 -14.52 17.03 1.46
N ALA A 2 -14.96 16.51 0.30
CA ALA A 2 -14.27 15.44 -0.42
C ALA A 2 -12.82 15.78 -0.83
N ALA A 3 -12.57 16.99 -1.34
CA ALA A 3 -11.23 17.42 -1.74
C ALA A 3 -10.22 17.48 -0.57
N THR A 4 -10.65 17.93 0.61
CA THR A 4 -9.81 17.93 1.82
C THR A 4 -9.49 16.51 2.28
N ALA A 5 -10.47 15.60 2.22
CA ALA A 5 -10.25 14.19 2.55
C ALA A 5 -9.31 13.51 1.54
N ALA A 6 -9.47 13.78 0.24
CA ALA A 6 -8.59 13.26 -0.81
C ALA A 6 -7.12 13.69 -0.60
N ARG A 7 -6.88 14.95 -0.20
CA ARG A 7 -5.52 15.41 0.15
C ARG A 7 -4.94 14.71 1.38
N ARG A 8 -5.75 14.45 2.41
CA ARG A 8 -5.31 13.68 3.59
C ARG A 8 -4.96 12.24 3.21
N ILE A 9 -5.76 11.62 2.35
CA ILE A 9 -5.48 10.28 1.82
C ILE A 9 -4.20 10.30 0.96
N ALA A 10 -4.00 11.33 0.15
CA ALA A 10 -2.77 11.50 -0.63
C ALA A 10 -1.52 11.61 0.28
N LEU A 11 -1.61 12.33 1.39
CA LEU A 11 -0.53 12.41 2.39
C LEU A 11 -0.29 11.05 3.04
N LEU A 12 -1.36 10.37 3.48
CA LEU A 12 -1.25 9.05 4.10
C LEU A 12 -0.63 8.03 3.13
N LEU A 13 -1.08 7.99 1.89
CA LEU A 13 -0.52 7.13 0.84
C LEU A 13 0.95 7.47 0.58
N THR A 14 1.30 8.76 0.56
CA THR A 14 2.71 9.20 0.43
C THR A 14 3.55 8.70 1.59
N VAL A 15 3.07 8.81 2.84
CA VAL A 15 3.79 8.31 4.02
C VAL A 15 3.99 6.81 3.94
N VAL A 16 2.94 6.03 3.65
CA VAL A 16 3.03 4.58 3.49
C VAL A 16 4.03 4.21 2.40
N THR A 17 3.99 4.93 1.27
CA THR A 17 4.93 4.69 0.16
C THR A 17 6.38 5.01 0.54
N LEU A 18 6.61 6.07 1.33
CA LEU A 18 7.95 6.41 1.79
C LEU A 18 8.50 5.39 2.78
N LEU A 19 7.65 4.80 3.62
CA LEU A 19 8.03 3.69 4.48
C LEU A 19 8.48 2.49 3.63
N LEU A 20 7.71 2.09 2.61
CA LEU A 20 8.17 1.06 1.65
C LEU A 20 9.51 1.38 1.01
N VAL A 21 9.67 2.59 0.48
CA VAL A 21 10.91 2.99 -0.21
C VAL A 21 12.11 2.97 0.74
N SER A 22 11.91 3.24 2.03
CA SER A 22 12.98 3.14 3.03
C SER A 22 13.49 1.70 3.23
N LEU A 23 12.68 0.72 2.85
CA LEU A 23 12.96 -0.72 2.92
C LEU A 23 13.39 -1.30 1.57
N ALA A 24 13.61 -0.45 0.55
CA ALA A 24 14.10 -0.93 -0.74
C ALA A 24 15.36 -1.80 -0.56
N PRO A 25 15.53 -2.84 -1.40
CA PRO A 25 16.76 -3.63 -1.38
C PRO A 25 17.95 -2.68 -1.42
N TRP A 26 19.01 -3.00 -0.67
CA TRP A 26 20.21 -2.17 -0.54
C TRP A 26 20.05 -0.91 0.33
N GLY A 27 18.89 -0.71 0.94
CA GLY A 27 18.67 0.33 1.95
C GLY A 27 19.39 0.02 3.28
N PRO A 28 19.54 1.02 4.17
CA PRO A 28 20.25 0.84 5.43
C PRO A 28 19.48 0.02 6.48
N ILE A 29 18.21 -0.31 6.23
CA ILE A 29 17.29 -0.93 7.20
C ILE A 29 17.10 -2.42 6.92
N GLU A 30 16.93 -2.79 5.65
CA GLU A 30 16.77 -4.19 5.24
C GLU A 30 18.15 -4.84 5.11
N THR A 31 18.58 -5.52 6.18
CA THR A 31 19.89 -6.19 6.26
C THR A 31 19.81 -7.70 6.03
N ARG A 32 18.62 -8.26 5.77
CA ARG A 32 18.44 -9.69 5.54
C ARG A 32 18.95 -10.09 4.16
N SER A 33 19.53 -11.29 4.06
CA SER A 33 19.90 -11.89 2.79
C SER A 33 18.74 -12.63 2.15
N PHE A 34 18.54 -12.37 0.85
CA PHE A 34 17.56 -13.04 -0.01
C PHE A 34 18.22 -13.81 -1.16
N GLU A 35 19.53 -14.04 -1.09
CA GLU A 35 20.31 -14.71 -2.16
C GLU A 35 19.88 -16.17 -2.40
N HIS A 36 19.22 -16.79 -1.41
CA HIS A 36 18.66 -18.13 -1.53
C HIS A 36 17.37 -18.19 -2.38
N LEU A 37 16.72 -17.04 -2.64
CA LEU A 37 15.55 -16.99 -3.52
C LEU A 37 16.00 -17.15 -4.98
N SER A 38 15.18 -17.82 -5.79
CA SER A 38 15.44 -17.88 -7.23
C SER A 38 15.47 -16.46 -7.82
N PRO A 39 16.34 -16.18 -8.82
CA PRO A 39 16.44 -14.84 -9.41
C PRO A 39 15.10 -14.31 -9.94
N VAL A 40 14.26 -15.17 -10.50
CA VAL A 40 12.94 -14.79 -11.03
C VAL A 40 12.03 -14.28 -9.91
N VAL A 41 11.99 -14.97 -8.76
CA VAL A 41 11.17 -14.57 -7.61
C VAL A 41 11.70 -13.27 -7.00
N TYR A 42 13.01 -13.19 -6.79
CA TYR A 42 13.65 -11.99 -6.23
C TYR A 42 13.40 -10.74 -7.10
N TRP A 43 13.71 -10.82 -8.40
CA TRP A 43 13.51 -9.68 -9.30
C TRP A 43 12.05 -9.38 -9.55
N GLY A 44 11.20 -10.41 -9.65
CA GLY A 44 9.75 -10.25 -9.86
C GLY A 44 9.08 -9.54 -8.68
N PHE A 45 9.42 -9.93 -7.45
CA PHE A 45 8.89 -9.27 -6.27
C PHE A 45 9.36 -7.82 -6.15
N ASN A 46 10.64 -7.56 -6.39
CA ASN A 46 11.17 -6.20 -6.36
C ASN A 46 10.59 -5.31 -7.47
N ALA A 47 10.39 -5.84 -8.67
CA ALA A 47 9.70 -5.14 -9.74
C ALA A 47 8.26 -4.80 -9.31
N PHE A 48 7.56 -5.72 -8.66
CA PHE A 48 6.24 -5.48 -8.08
C PHE A 48 6.27 -4.34 -7.04
N LEU A 49 7.21 -4.34 -6.10
CA LEU A 49 7.34 -3.27 -5.09
C LEU A 49 7.63 -1.90 -5.72
N ILE A 50 8.50 -1.85 -6.74
CA ILE A 50 8.79 -0.63 -7.49
C ILE A 50 7.52 -0.10 -8.17
N LEU A 51 6.77 -0.97 -8.83
CA LEU A 51 5.51 -0.60 -9.49
C LEU A 51 4.45 -0.14 -8.48
N LEU A 52 4.37 -0.80 -7.32
CA LEU A 52 3.48 -0.38 -6.23
C LEU A 52 3.86 1.01 -5.72
N GLY A 53 5.15 1.30 -5.52
CA GLY A 53 5.64 2.60 -5.09
C GLY A 53 5.36 3.72 -6.11
N LEU A 54 5.72 3.50 -7.38
CA LEU A 54 5.46 4.46 -8.46
C LEU A 54 3.95 4.70 -8.67
N GLY A 55 3.16 3.61 -8.67
CA GLY A 55 1.71 3.68 -8.76
C GLY A 55 1.08 4.44 -7.59
N SER A 56 1.65 4.29 -6.40
CA SER A 56 1.21 5.00 -5.19
C SER A 56 1.50 6.50 -5.28
N PHE A 57 2.69 6.92 -5.72
CA PHE A 57 2.99 8.34 -5.94
C PHE A 57 2.10 8.96 -7.03
N ALA A 58 1.88 8.26 -8.14
CA ALA A 58 0.97 8.71 -9.19
C ALA A 58 -0.48 8.87 -8.66
N THR A 59 -0.93 7.92 -7.85
CA THR A 59 -2.26 7.96 -7.20
C THR A 59 -2.36 9.11 -6.20
N ALA A 60 -1.34 9.32 -5.37
CA ALA A 60 -1.27 10.43 -4.43
C ALA A 60 -1.33 11.79 -5.15
N TYR A 61 -0.58 11.96 -6.25
CA TYR A 61 -0.63 13.16 -7.08
C TYR A 61 -2.03 13.43 -7.65
N ARG A 62 -2.71 12.40 -8.17
CA ARG A 62 -4.09 12.52 -8.69
C ARG A 62 -5.07 12.95 -7.59
N LEU A 63 -4.98 12.33 -6.42
CA LEU A 63 -5.80 12.70 -5.25
C LEU A 63 -5.53 14.12 -4.77
N TRP A 64 -4.25 14.53 -4.76
CA TRP A 64 -3.85 15.89 -4.39
C TRP A 64 -4.42 16.95 -5.34
N SER A 65 -4.47 16.61 -6.63
CA SER A 65 -5.04 17.40 -7.71
C SER A 65 -6.58 17.45 -7.69
N GLY A 66 -7.22 16.75 -6.74
CA GLY A 66 -8.67 16.74 -6.56
C GLY A 66 -9.41 15.66 -7.36
N ASN A 67 -8.71 14.76 -8.05
CA ASN A 67 -9.33 13.65 -8.78
C ASN A 67 -9.77 12.56 -7.79
N THR A 68 -11.06 12.53 -7.47
CA THR A 68 -11.65 11.57 -6.52
C THR A 68 -11.79 10.15 -7.05
N ASP A 69 -11.66 9.93 -8.36
CA ASP A 69 -11.70 8.57 -8.93
C ASP A 69 -10.48 7.75 -8.52
N ALA A 70 -9.39 8.41 -8.14
CA ALA A 70 -8.19 7.78 -7.61
C ALA A 70 -8.37 7.18 -6.20
N LEU A 71 -9.51 7.41 -5.52
CA LEU A 71 -9.78 6.85 -4.20
C LEU A 71 -9.85 5.31 -4.22
N LEU A 72 -10.44 4.72 -5.26
CA LEU A 72 -10.51 3.26 -5.39
C LEU A 72 -9.11 2.68 -5.65
N VAL A 73 -8.28 3.38 -6.40
CA VAL A 73 -6.88 2.99 -6.63
C VAL A 73 -6.09 3.03 -5.32
N ALA A 74 -6.33 4.02 -4.45
CA ALA A 74 -5.73 4.08 -3.12
C ALA A 74 -6.17 2.93 -2.20
N VAL A 75 -7.43 2.46 -2.32
CA VAL A 75 -7.88 1.24 -1.63
C VAL A 75 -7.09 0.03 -2.11
N VAL A 76 -6.95 -0.16 -3.42
CA VAL A 76 -6.19 -1.28 -3.99
C VAL A 76 -4.73 -1.23 -3.53
N ALA A 77 -4.09 -0.07 -3.61
CA ALA A 77 -2.71 0.10 -3.12
C ALA A 77 -2.59 -0.27 -1.63
N GLY A 78 -3.50 0.21 -0.78
CA GLY A 78 -3.51 -0.13 0.65
C GLY A 78 -3.67 -1.62 0.92
N VAL A 79 -4.53 -2.32 0.16
CA VAL A 79 -4.66 -3.79 0.27
C VAL A 79 -3.36 -4.49 -0.12
N LEU A 80 -2.68 -4.02 -1.17
CA LEU A 80 -1.39 -4.59 -1.58
C LEU A 80 -0.30 -4.36 -0.52
N TYR A 81 -0.24 -3.18 0.11
CA TYR A 81 0.68 -2.94 1.24
C TYR A 81 0.40 -3.89 2.41
N ILE A 82 -0.86 -4.06 2.80
CA ILE A 82 -1.26 -5.01 3.85
C ILE A 82 -0.84 -6.44 3.48
N ALA A 83 -1.01 -6.84 2.22
CA ALA A 83 -0.61 -8.16 1.77
C ALA A 83 0.91 -8.34 1.83
N VAL A 84 1.69 -7.37 1.34
CA VAL A 84 3.16 -7.43 1.35
C VAL A 84 3.70 -7.59 2.76
N TYR A 85 3.39 -6.63 3.65
CA TYR A 85 3.93 -6.66 5.00
C TYR A 85 3.28 -7.72 5.88
N GLY A 86 2.00 -8.01 5.65
CA GLY A 86 1.31 -9.08 6.36
C GLY A 86 1.93 -10.45 6.06
N LEU A 87 2.33 -10.68 4.80
CA LEU A 87 3.03 -11.91 4.42
C LEU A 87 4.46 -11.97 4.96
N ASP A 88 5.17 -10.83 5.00
CA ASP A 88 6.54 -10.77 5.55
C ASP A 88 6.52 -10.99 7.07
N LEU A 89 5.68 -10.26 7.79
CA LEU A 89 5.48 -10.41 9.24
C LEU A 89 4.98 -11.80 9.65
N ALA A 90 4.20 -12.47 8.79
CA ALA A 90 3.76 -13.85 9.01
C ALA A 90 4.86 -14.89 8.71
N GLY A 91 6.01 -14.46 8.20
CA GLY A 91 7.10 -15.34 7.77
C GLY A 91 6.74 -16.19 6.55
N ILE A 92 5.74 -15.78 5.77
CA ILE A 92 5.28 -16.49 4.57
C ILE A 92 6.12 -16.06 3.36
N PHE A 93 6.30 -14.76 3.15
CA PHE A 93 7.05 -14.22 2.03
C PHE A 93 7.33 -12.70 2.16
N PRO A 94 8.53 -12.21 1.80
CA PRO A 94 9.72 -12.98 1.44
C PRO A 94 10.31 -13.70 2.67
N THR A 95 10.82 -14.92 2.47
CA THR A 95 11.50 -15.65 3.55
C THR A 95 12.98 -15.30 3.57
N SER A 96 13.59 -15.23 4.75
CA SER A 96 15.04 -15.13 4.92
C SER A 96 15.51 -16.02 6.07
N PRO A 97 16.71 -16.62 5.99
CA PRO A 97 17.34 -17.26 7.14
C PRO A 97 17.76 -16.27 8.23
N ASP A 98 17.91 -14.98 7.88
CA ASP A 98 18.34 -13.94 8.81
C ASP A 98 17.15 -13.42 9.62
N ALA A 99 17.38 -13.16 10.91
CA ALA A 99 16.36 -12.58 11.77
C ALA A 99 16.01 -11.15 11.32
N MET A 100 14.72 -10.83 11.34
CA MET A 100 14.22 -9.49 11.03
C MET A 100 14.75 -8.46 12.03
N PRO A 101 15.45 -7.39 11.58
CA PRO A 101 15.90 -6.32 12.47
C PRO A 101 14.72 -5.66 13.21
N PRO A 102 14.87 -5.25 14.49
CA PRO A 102 13.77 -4.65 15.25
C PRO A 102 13.18 -3.39 14.60
N LEU A 103 14.01 -2.58 13.93
CA LEU A 103 13.56 -1.39 13.21
C LEU A 103 12.73 -1.75 11.99
N LEU A 104 13.15 -2.76 11.22
CA LEU A 104 12.41 -3.27 10.07
C LEU A 104 11.04 -3.77 10.51
N PHE A 105 11.00 -4.62 11.55
CA PHE A 105 9.75 -5.11 12.14
C PHE A 105 8.82 -3.97 12.58
N ALA A 106 9.36 -2.95 13.26
CA ALA A 106 8.57 -1.80 13.69
C ALA A 106 7.98 -1.02 12.51
N ILE A 107 8.77 -0.82 11.45
CA ILE A 107 8.30 -0.16 10.23
C ILE A 107 7.19 -0.97 9.57
N GLU A 108 7.37 -2.28 9.38
CA GLU A 108 6.36 -3.14 8.76
C GLU A 108 5.04 -3.17 9.54
N VAL A 109 5.08 -3.23 10.88
CA VAL A 109 3.89 -3.17 11.72
C VAL A 109 3.18 -1.82 11.60
N VAL A 110 3.94 -0.72 11.70
CA VAL A 110 3.39 0.63 11.56
C VAL A 110 2.80 0.83 10.18
N ASP A 111 3.50 0.40 9.14
CA ASP A 111 3.07 0.60 7.76
C ASP A 111 1.83 -0.25 7.44
N THR A 112 1.76 -1.47 7.95
CA THR A 112 0.54 -2.30 7.89
C THR A 112 -0.64 -1.61 8.55
N ALA A 113 -0.46 -1.07 9.76
CA ALA A 113 -1.52 -0.36 10.48
C ALA A 113 -1.99 0.90 9.72
N LEU A 114 -1.05 1.68 9.17
CA LEU A 114 -1.36 2.85 8.34
C LEU A 114 -2.05 2.46 7.04
N ALA A 115 -1.68 1.35 6.42
CA ALA A 115 -2.32 0.80 5.23
C ALA A 115 -3.77 0.36 5.51
N VAL A 116 -4.05 -0.22 6.68
CA VAL A 116 -5.44 -0.50 7.12
C VAL A 116 -6.25 0.78 7.23
N VAL A 117 -5.69 1.82 7.88
CA VAL A 117 -6.35 3.13 7.96
C VAL A 117 -6.58 3.73 6.57
N LEU A 118 -5.60 3.60 5.67
CA LEU A 118 -5.69 4.06 4.29
C LEU A 118 -6.84 3.37 3.55
N VAL A 119 -6.97 2.05 3.64
CA VAL A 119 -8.04 1.27 3.00
C VAL A 119 -9.40 1.73 3.52
N VAL A 120 -9.58 1.71 4.84
CA VAL A 120 -10.86 2.04 5.47
C VAL A 120 -11.27 3.48 5.15
N TYR A 121 -10.34 4.43 5.30
CA TYR A 121 -10.64 5.85 5.06
C TYR A 121 -10.91 6.13 3.58
N SER A 122 -10.11 5.58 2.67
CA SER A 122 -10.30 5.77 1.22
C SER A 122 -11.62 5.17 0.75
N TYR A 123 -11.96 3.96 1.19
CA TYR A 123 -13.22 3.31 0.85
C TYR A 123 -14.42 4.08 1.39
N TRP A 124 -14.35 4.55 2.64
CA TRP A 124 -15.42 5.34 3.25
C TRP A 124 -15.66 6.66 2.52
N VAL A 125 -14.59 7.38 2.14
CA VAL A 125 -14.72 8.63 1.36
C VAL A 125 -15.29 8.32 -0.03
N TRP A 126 -14.79 7.28 -0.69
CA TRP A 126 -15.25 6.88 -2.02
C TRP A 126 -16.74 6.53 -2.05
N ASN A 127 -17.21 5.75 -1.08
CA ASN A 127 -18.62 5.34 -0.96
C ASN A 127 -19.53 6.56 -0.73
N ARG A 128 -19.10 7.53 0.08
CA ARG A 128 -19.84 8.78 0.30
C ARG A 128 -19.85 9.71 -0.91
N ALA A 129 -18.79 9.68 -1.72
CA ALA A 129 -18.74 10.43 -2.96
C ALA A 129 -19.59 9.81 -4.09
N ASN A 130 -19.94 8.52 -4.00
CA ASN A 130 -20.65 7.77 -5.05
C ASN A 130 -21.88 6.97 -4.55
N PRO A 131 -22.91 7.61 -3.96
CA PRO A 131 -24.03 6.91 -3.33
C PRO A 131 -24.94 6.10 -4.28
N HIS A 132 -24.86 6.31 -5.60
CA HIS A 132 -25.81 5.73 -6.58
C HIS A 132 -25.33 4.44 -7.29
N ARG A 133 -24.08 3.98 -7.08
CA ARG A 133 -23.61 2.71 -7.66
C ARG A 133 -23.96 1.46 -6.85
N GLY A 134 -24.43 1.59 -5.61
CA GLY A 134 -24.80 0.47 -4.73
C GLY A 134 -26.30 0.18 -4.59
N ARG A 135 -27.18 0.91 -5.29
CA ARG A 135 -28.66 0.75 -5.21
C ARG A 135 -29.34 0.49 -6.56
N GLY A 136 -28.57 0.27 -7.63
CA GLY A 136 -29.11 0.15 -9.00
C GLY A 136 -29.69 -1.22 -9.36
N GLU A 137 -29.38 -2.29 -8.62
CA GLU A 137 -29.70 -3.67 -9.05
C GLU A 137 -30.94 -4.28 -8.38
N THR A 138 -31.61 -3.60 -7.44
CA THR A 138 -32.82 -4.13 -6.78
C THR A 138 -34.14 -3.54 -7.26
N ARG A 139 -34.13 -2.81 -8.39
CA ARG A 139 -35.37 -2.38 -9.06
C ARG A 139 -35.24 -2.53 -10.58
N THR A 140 -35.32 -3.75 -11.08
CA THR A 140 -35.99 -4.07 -12.35
C THR A 140 -36.05 -5.59 -12.54
N SER A 141 -37.27 -6.11 -12.36
CA SER A 141 -37.90 -7.32 -12.93
C SER A 141 -38.60 -8.16 -11.87
#